data_AF-A0A371J215-F1
#
_entry.id   AF-A0A371J215-F1
#
_cell.length_a   1.000
_cell.length_b   1.000
_cell.length_c   1.000
_cell.angle_alpha   90.00
_cell.angle_beta   90.00
_cell.angle_gamma   90.00
#
_symmetry.space_group_name_H-M   'P 1'
#
loop_
_entity.id
_entity.type
_entity.pdbx_description
1 polymer ?
#
loop_
_entity_poly.entity_id
_entity_poly.type
_entity_poly.pdbx_seq_one_letter_code
_entity_poly.pdbx_strand_id
1 'polypeptide(L)'
;MTKKRQNILVALLVIYSIAIIYFMFFGFGRPNIHNNIHGYRFSIIPTGIPLWFPKTLSFLWIFSLGNLLGFVPFGILIPMIFDIKYHKFIFIFAISIFSLEILQMVTYLGSFDTTDIIINSIGATIGFLSYKIGNSFKLASQKIIGTVVLILSFSFIMITFAEIFNKFI
;
A
#
# COMPACT_ATOMS: atom_id res chain seq x y z
N MET A 1 14.42 18.55 12.21
CA MET A 1 13.58 19.03 11.08
C MET A 1 12.96 20.36 11.48
N THR A 2 12.84 21.35 10.59
CA THR A 2 12.19 22.63 10.94
C THR A 2 10.68 22.42 11.12
N LYS A 3 10.06 23.16 12.04
CA LYS A 3 8.62 23.04 12.34
C LYS A 3 7.75 23.31 11.10
N LYS A 4 8.15 24.26 10.25
CA LYS A 4 7.50 24.52 8.95
C LYS A 4 7.54 23.31 8.01
N ARG A 5 8.70 22.67 7.86
CA ARG A 5 8.85 21.47 7.01
C ARG A 5 8.03 20.29 7.56
N GLN A 6 8.00 20.11 8.88
CA GLN A 6 7.17 19.09 9.52
C GLN A 6 5.68 19.29 9.21
N ASN A 7 5.17 20.51 9.35
CA ASN A 7 3.77 20.81 9.07
C ASN A 7 3.39 20.52 7.61
N ILE A 8 4.28 20.84 6.66
CA ILE A 8 4.05 20.53 5.23
C ILE A 8 3.97 19.02 5.02
N LEU A 9 4.87 18.24 5.61
CA LEU A 9 4.85 16.78 5.47
C LEU A 9 3.61 16.16 6.11
N VAL A 10 3.17 16.67 7.26
CA VAL A 10 1.92 16.24 7.90
C VAL A 10 0.72 16.58 7.02
N ALA A 11 0.66 17.78 6.45
CA ALA A 11 -0.41 18.14 5.51
C ALA A 11 -0.43 17.21 4.28
N LEU A 12 0.74 16.92 3.70
CA LEU A 12 0.86 15.95 2.59
C LEU A 12 0.38 14.56 2.99
N LEU A 13 0.74 14.08 4.19
CA LEU A 13 0.29 12.79 4.70
C LEU A 13 -1.24 12.75 4.86
N VAL A 14 -1.84 13.81 5.42
CA VAL A 14 -3.30 13.90 5.60
C VAL A 14 -4.02 13.93 4.26
N ILE A 15 -3.59 14.79 3.34
CA ILE A 15 -4.17 14.88 1.99
C ILE A 15 -4.06 13.53 1.27
N TYR A 16 -2.89 12.89 1.34
CA TYR A 16 -2.67 11.57 0.74
C TYR A 16 -3.57 10.50 1.38
N SER A 17 -3.75 10.53 2.70
CA SER A 17 -4.63 9.60 3.41
C SER A 17 -6.07 9.73 2.97
N ILE A 18 -6.57 10.96 2.83
CA ILE A 18 -7.92 11.24 2.33
C ILE A 18 -8.08 10.70 0.90
N ALA A 19 -7.09 10.93 0.03
CA ALA A 19 -7.11 10.40 -1.34
C ALA A 19 -7.16 8.87 -1.37
N ILE A 20 -6.35 8.19 -0.56
CA ILE A 20 -6.34 6.72 -0.48
C ILE A 20 -7.66 6.18 0.08
N ILE A 21 -8.21 6.78 1.13
CA ILE A 21 -9.54 6.40 1.65
C ILE A 21 -10.60 6.57 0.55
N TYR A 22 -10.57 7.67 -0.20
CA TYR A 22 -11.49 7.86 -1.33
C TYR A 22 -11.34 6.74 -2.37
N PHE A 23 -10.12 6.41 -2.80
CA PHE A 23 -9.89 5.34 -3.77
C PHE A 23 -10.27 3.95 -3.25
N MET A 24 -10.07 3.67 -1.96
CA MET A 24 -10.43 2.40 -1.33
C MET A 24 -11.95 2.18 -1.27
N PHE A 25 -12.73 3.22 -0.99
CA PHE A 25 -14.20 3.10 -0.82
C PHE A 25 -14.98 3.39 -2.10
N PHE A 26 -14.60 4.42 -2.85
CA PHE A 26 -15.36 4.94 -4.00
C PHE A 26 -14.62 4.78 -5.32
N GLY A 27 -13.34 4.42 -5.29
CA GLY A 27 -12.54 4.20 -6.50
C GLY A 27 -13.05 3.03 -7.33
N PHE A 28 -12.67 3.03 -8.60
CA PHE A 28 -12.83 1.90 -9.53
C PHE A 28 -14.27 1.38 -9.69
N GLY A 29 -15.28 2.21 -9.42
CA GLY A 29 -16.69 1.84 -9.59
C GLY A 29 -17.24 0.89 -8.54
N ARG A 30 -16.56 0.73 -7.38
CA ARG A 30 -17.01 -0.13 -6.27
C ARG A 30 -18.47 0.09 -5.86
N PRO A 31 -19.00 1.33 -5.74
CA PRO A 31 -20.41 1.53 -5.36
C PRO A 31 -21.41 0.91 -6.35
N ASN A 32 -21.11 0.91 -7.65
CA ASN A 32 -22.04 0.40 -8.67
C ASN A 32 -22.09 -1.13 -8.73
N ILE A 33 -21.04 -1.81 -8.28
CA ILE A 33 -20.96 -3.28 -8.24
C ILE A 33 -21.72 -3.83 -7.01
N HIS A 34 -21.77 -3.07 -5.92
CA HIS A 34 -22.32 -3.52 -4.63
C HIS A 34 -23.81 -3.19 -4.43
N ASN A 35 -24.40 -2.30 -5.25
CA ASN A 35 -25.83 -1.97 -5.19
C ASN A 35 -26.78 -3.13 -5.53
N ASN A 36 -26.27 -4.24 -6.08
CA ASN A 36 -27.09 -5.38 -6.52
C ASN A 36 -26.95 -6.64 -5.64
N ILE A 37 -26.07 -6.63 -4.62
CA ILE A 37 -25.78 -7.83 -3.81
C ILE A 37 -25.62 -7.42 -2.34
N HIS A 38 -26.71 -7.47 -1.57
CA HIS A 38 -26.68 -7.24 -0.12
C HIS A 38 -26.23 -8.52 0.62
N GLY A 39 -24.92 -8.66 0.84
CA GLY A 39 -24.37 -9.75 1.64
C GLY A 39 -22.92 -9.48 2.07
N TYR A 40 -22.56 -9.91 3.27
CA TYR A 40 -21.17 -9.82 3.74
C TYR A 40 -20.28 -10.78 2.96
N ARG A 41 -19.24 -10.27 2.32
CA ARG A 41 -18.25 -11.06 1.57
C ARG A 41 -16.93 -11.09 2.33
N PHE A 42 -16.50 -12.30 2.68
CA PHE A 42 -15.26 -12.57 3.39
C PHE A 42 -14.29 -13.30 2.45
N SER A 43 -13.14 -12.69 2.18
CA SER A 43 -12.01 -13.34 1.50
C SER A 43 -10.91 -13.59 2.54
N ILE A 44 -11.14 -14.61 3.38
CA ILE A 44 -10.26 -14.95 4.51
C ILE A 44 -9.14 -15.91 4.08
N ILE A 45 -9.38 -16.71 3.05
CA ILE A 45 -8.40 -17.66 2.53
C ILE A 45 -7.67 -16.99 1.37
N PRO A 46 -6.38 -16.64 1.50
CA PRO A 46 -5.62 -16.11 0.39
C PRO A 46 -5.45 -17.24 -0.62
N THR A 47 -6.12 -17.14 -1.77
CA THR A 47 -5.97 -18.08 -2.89
C THR A 47 -4.67 -17.83 -3.68
N GLY A 48 -3.99 -16.72 -3.41
CA GLY A 48 -2.74 -16.31 -4.05
C GLY A 48 -2.43 -14.86 -3.74
N ILE A 49 -1.27 -14.39 -4.22
CA ILE A 49 -0.86 -13.00 -4.12
C ILE A 49 -1.26 -12.30 -5.44
N PRO A 50 -2.09 -11.25 -5.46
CA PRO A 50 -2.62 -10.66 -6.69
C PRO A 50 -1.57 -9.78 -7.40
N LEU A 51 -0.39 -10.32 -7.66
CA LEU A 51 0.69 -9.65 -8.38
C LEU A 51 1.26 -10.63 -9.41
N TRP A 52 1.35 -10.17 -10.66
CA TRP A 52 1.86 -10.95 -11.79
C TRP A 52 2.47 -10.02 -12.84
N PHE A 53 3.33 -10.56 -13.71
CA PHE A 53 3.76 -9.82 -14.90
C PHE A 53 2.62 -9.77 -15.94
N PRO A 54 2.21 -8.57 -16.40
CA PRO A 54 1.06 -8.45 -17.28
C PRO A 54 1.40 -9.00 -18.67
N LYS A 55 0.60 -9.93 -19.18
CA LYS A 55 0.62 -10.29 -20.62
C LYS A 55 0.00 -9.17 -21.46
N THR A 56 -0.99 -8.49 -20.90
CA THR A 56 -1.64 -7.28 -21.44
C THR A 56 -1.91 -6.32 -20.29
N LEU A 57 -1.89 -5.00 -20.57
CA LEU A 57 -2.19 -3.96 -19.59
C LEU A 57 -3.70 -3.91 -19.31
N SER A 58 -4.17 -4.78 -18.42
CA SER A 58 -5.56 -4.81 -18.00
C SER A 58 -5.83 -3.87 -16.82
N PHE A 59 -7.06 -3.40 -16.70
CA PHE A 59 -7.50 -2.59 -15.57
C PHE A 59 -7.31 -3.30 -14.23
N LEU A 60 -7.52 -4.63 -14.21
CA LEU A 60 -7.30 -5.48 -13.03
C LEU A 60 -5.83 -5.48 -12.60
N TRP A 61 -4.90 -5.54 -13.56
CA TRP A 61 -3.47 -5.48 -13.26
C TRP A 61 -3.08 -4.12 -12.68
N ILE A 62 -3.57 -3.02 -13.26
CA ILE A 62 -3.32 -1.66 -12.75
C ILE A 62 -3.87 -1.52 -11.33
N PHE A 63 -5.08 -2.04 -11.08
CA PHE A 63 -5.68 -2.03 -9.74
C PHE A 63 -4.81 -2.78 -8.74
N SER A 64 -4.36 -3.99 -9.09
CA SER A 64 -3.57 -4.82 -8.17
C SER A 64 -2.17 -4.25 -7.91
N LEU A 65 -1.53 -3.68 -8.94
CA LEU A 65 -0.30 -2.93 -8.78
C LEU A 65 -0.52 -1.67 -7.92
N GLY A 66 -1.66 -1.02 -8.07
CA GLY A 66 -2.11 0.12 -7.27
C GLY A 66 -2.24 -0.22 -5.79
N ASN A 67 -2.73 -1.42 -5.45
CA ASN A 67 -2.78 -1.88 -4.05
C ASN A 67 -1.37 -2.07 -3.46
N LEU A 68 -0.37 -2.47 -4.25
CA LEU A 68 1.02 -2.51 -3.75
C LEU A 68 1.62 -1.11 -3.64
N LEU A 69 1.65 -0.36 -4.75
CA LEU A 69 2.39 0.90 -4.85
C LEU A 69 1.68 2.06 -4.14
N GLY A 70 0.36 2.01 -4.01
CA GLY A 70 -0.47 3.02 -3.35
C GLY A 70 -0.20 3.15 -1.84
N PHE A 71 0.52 2.21 -1.23
CA PHE A 71 0.90 2.31 0.19
C PHE A 71 2.38 2.59 0.42
N VAL A 72 3.20 2.57 -0.63
CA VAL A 72 4.62 2.96 -0.56
C VAL A 72 4.82 4.36 0.02
N PRO A 73 4.03 5.40 -0.33
CA PRO A 73 4.24 6.74 0.22
C PRO A 73 4.02 6.83 1.73
N PHE A 74 3.13 6.02 2.32
CA PHE A 74 3.01 5.93 3.80
C PHE A 74 4.29 5.43 4.45
N GLY A 75 4.91 4.42 3.83
CA GLY A 75 6.22 3.90 4.23
C GLY A 75 7.33 4.94 4.19
N ILE A 76 7.22 5.97 3.34
CA ILE A 76 8.21 7.05 3.26
C ILE A 76 7.87 8.17 4.25
N LEU A 77 6.63 8.67 4.20
CA LEU A 77 6.20 9.88 4.91
C LEU A 77 6.19 9.67 6.43
N ILE A 78 5.69 8.54 6.92
CA ILE A 78 5.55 8.30 8.36
C ILE A 78 6.92 8.26 9.09
N PRO A 79 7.92 7.46 8.67
CA PRO A 79 9.25 7.51 9.29
C PRO A 79 10.00 8.82 9.02
N MET A 80 9.63 9.58 7.99
CA MET A 80 10.19 10.91 7.74
C MET A 80 9.66 11.97 8.73
N ILE A 81 8.42 11.84 9.19
CA ILE A 81 7.78 12.79 10.12
C ILE A 81 8.06 12.44 11.57
N PHE A 82 7.92 11.16 11.95
CA PHE A 82 7.84 10.73 13.35
C PHE A 82 9.06 9.94 13.87
N ASP A 83 10.07 9.70 13.03
CA ASP A 83 11.24 8.85 13.32
C ASP A 83 10.90 7.57 14.10
N ILE A 84 9.96 6.81 13.55
CA ILE A 84 9.42 5.60 14.16
C ILE A 84 10.24 4.36 13.78
N LYS A 85 10.34 3.39 14.71
CA LYS A 85 10.94 2.07 14.44
C LYS A 85 10.02 1.22 13.56
N TYR A 86 10.60 0.36 12.72
CA TYR A 86 9.85 -0.47 11.75
C TYR A 86 8.73 -1.29 12.39
N HIS A 87 9.00 -2.04 13.48
CA HIS A 87 7.98 -2.88 14.12
C HIS A 87 6.76 -2.08 14.62
N LYS A 88 7.00 -0.88 15.16
CA LYS A 88 5.91 -0.01 15.64
C LYS A 88 5.13 0.59 14.46
N PHE A 89 5.85 0.97 13.40
CA PHE A 89 5.25 1.46 12.16
C PHE A 89 4.33 0.39 11.54
N ILE A 90 4.86 -0.81 11.27
CA ILE A 90 4.11 -1.85 10.56
C ILE A 90 2.94 -2.35 11.40
N PHE A 91 3.07 -2.41 12.73
CA PHE A 91 1.96 -2.79 13.62
C PHE A 91 0.81 -1.78 13.56
N ILE A 92 1.10 -0.48 13.70
CA ILE A 92 0.08 0.58 13.61
C ILE A 92 -0.55 0.61 12.22
N PHE A 93 0.28 0.46 11.18
CA PHE A 93 -0.17 0.47 9.80
C PHE A 93 -1.09 -0.73 9.49
N ALA A 94 -0.70 -1.95 9.89
CA ALA A 94 -1.51 -3.15 9.71
C ALA A 94 -2.85 -3.05 10.45
N ILE A 95 -2.87 -2.54 11.68
CA ILE A 95 -4.13 -2.28 12.42
C ILE A 95 -5.01 -1.28 11.68
N SER A 96 -4.41 -0.23 11.10
CA SER A 96 -5.14 0.78 10.33
C SER A 96 -5.79 0.16 9.09
N ILE A 97 -5.05 -0.62 8.30
CA ILE A 97 -5.59 -1.28 7.10
C ILE A 97 -6.64 -2.33 7.49
N PHE A 98 -6.39 -3.15 8.50
CA PHE A 98 -7.37 -4.11 9.02
C PHE A 98 -8.69 -3.43 9.43
N SER A 99 -8.60 -2.27 10.08
CA SER A 99 -9.78 -1.48 10.44
C SER A 99 -10.51 -0.93 9.21
N LEU A 100 -9.78 -0.51 8.17
CA LEU A 100 -10.37 -0.05 6.91
C LEU A 100 -11.09 -1.18 6.17
N GLU A 101 -10.50 -2.38 6.11
CA GLU A 101 -11.14 -3.57 5.49
C GLU A 101 -12.45 -3.94 6.21
N ILE A 102 -12.46 -3.87 7.56
CA ILE A 102 -13.68 -4.07 8.35
C ILE A 102 -14.73 -3.00 8.00
N LEU A 103 -14.32 -1.73 7.93
CA LEU A 103 -15.23 -0.63 7.58
C LEU A 103 -15.80 -0.80 6.17
N GLN A 104 -14.99 -1.19 5.19
CA GLN A 104 -15.45 -1.47 3.82
C GLN A 104 -16.49 -2.59 3.80
N MET A 105 -16.28 -3.65 4.57
CA MET A 105 -17.23 -4.75 4.70
C MET A 105 -18.54 -4.32 5.38
N VAL A 106 -18.46 -3.60 6.51
CA VAL A 106 -19.64 -3.15 7.27
C VAL A 106 -20.46 -2.12 6.49
N THR A 107 -19.81 -1.29 5.69
CA THR A 107 -20.46 -0.30 4.81
C THR A 107 -20.98 -0.90 3.50
N TYR A 108 -20.75 -2.20 3.26
CA TYR A 108 -21.05 -2.89 2.00
C TYR A 108 -20.40 -2.25 0.75
N LEU A 109 -19.34 -1.45 0.94
CA LEU A 109 -18.57 -0.82 -0.13
C LEU A 109 -17.40 -1.70 -0.60
N GLY A 110 -17.18 -2.85 0.06
CA GLY A 110 -16.21 -3.86 -0.31
C GLY A 110 -16.39 -5.17 0.46
N SER A 111 -15.47 -6.10 0.22
CA SER A 111 -15.28 -7.32 1.01
C SER A 111 -14.15 -7.13 2.00
N PHE A 112 -14.19 -7.85 3.13
CA PHE A 112 -13.00 -7.98 3.97
C PHE A 112 -12.01 -8.92 3.27
N ASP A 113 -10.92 -8.36 2.73
CA ASP A 113 -9.89 -9.14 2.02
C ASP A 113 -8.56 -9.13 2.79
N THR A 114 -8.22 -10.29 3.36
CA THR A 114 -6.94 -10.47 4.07
C THR A 114 -5.73 -10.29 3.17
N THR A 115 -5.89 -10.53 1.87
CA THR A 115 -4.85 -10.38 0.86
C THR A 115 -4.52 -8.91 0.63
N ASP A 116 -5.51 -8.03 0.65
CA ASP A 116 -5.31 -6.58 0.54
C ASP A 116 -4.52 -6.06 1.75
N ILE A 117 -4.82 -6.54 2.97
CA ILE A 117 -4.02 -6.20 4.17
C ILE A 117 -2.54 -6.56 3.97
N ILE A 118 -2.27 -7.75 3.44
CA ILE A 118 -0.90 -8.23 3.19
C ILE A 118 -0.21 -7.36 2.13
N ILE A 119 -0.83 -7.18 0.95
CA ILE A 119 -0.26 -6.41 -0.15
C ILE A 119 0.00 -4.96 0.25
N ASN A 120 -0.96 -4.31 0.91
CA ASN A 120 -0.84 -2.93 1.36
C ASN A 120 0.30 -2.80 2.40
N SER A 121 0.42 -3.77 3.31
CA SER A 121 1.50 -3.84 4.31
C SER A 121 2.87 -4.06 3.66
N ILE A 122 2.95 -4.88 2.61
CA ILE A 122 4.18 -5.07 1.83
C ILE A 122 4.55 -3.77 1.11
N GLY A 123 3.59 -3.07 0.50
CA GLY A 123 3.81 -1.76 -0.12
C GLY A 123 4.38 -0.74 0.86
N ALA A 124 3.76 -0.62 2.04
CA ALA A 124 4.25 0.23 3.12
C ALA A 124 5.65 -0.17 3.61
N THR A 125 5.94 -1.47 3.66
CA THR A 125 7.27 -2.00 4.02
C THR A 125 8.32 -1.63 2.98
N ILE A 126 8.02 -1.77 1.69
CA ILE A 126 8.90 -1.35 0.59
C ILE A 126 9.24 0.13 0.72
N GLY A 127 8.24 0.99 0.96
CA GLY A 127 8.46 2.41 1.18
C GLY A 127 9.35 2.70 2.39
N PHE A 128 9.11 2.02 3.51
CA PHE A 128 9.87 2.21 4.75
C PHE A 128 11.34 1.83 4.59
N LEU A 129 11.61 0.63 4.07
CA LEU A 129 12.98 0.14 3.88
C LEU A 129 13.72 1.00 2.86
N SER A 130 13.07 1.33 1.75
CA SER A 130 13.66 2.19 0.71
C SER A 130 14.01 3.57 1.25
N TYR A 131 13.14 4.19 2.07
CA TYR A 131 13.41 5.48 2.70
C TYR A 131 14.55 5.39 3.72
N LYS A 132 14.56 4.41 4.63
CA LYS A 132 15.62 4.28 5.64
C LYS A 132 16.98 4.01 5.01
N ILE A 133 17.06 3.13 4.00
CA ILE A 133 18.30 2.85 3.27
C ILE A 133 18.69 4.06 2.42
N GLY A 134 17.77 4.64 1.66
CA GLY A 134 18.02 5.81 0.83
C GLY A 134 18.51 7.02 1.63
N ASN A 135 17.99 7.24 2.84
CA ASN A 135 18.43 8.34 3.69
C ASN A 135 19.87 8.18 4.24
N SER A 136 20.49 7.01 4.10
CA SER A 136 21.90 6.77 4.46
C SER A 136 22.91 7.39 3.47
N PHE A 137 22.48 7.71 2.24
CA PHE A 137 23.34 8.36 1.25
C PHE A 137 23.70 9.81 1.64
N LYS A 138 24.87 10.29 1.23
CA LYS A 138 25.36 11.63 1.64
C LYS A 138 24.69 12.77 0.87
N LEU A 139 24.58 12.65 -0.46
CA LEU A 139 24.03 13.71 -1.31
C LEU A 139 22.51 13.62 -1.40
N ALA A 140 21.82 14.77 -1.39
CA ALA A 140 20.36 14.82 -1.46
C ALA A 140 19.80 14.15 -2.73
N SER A 141 20.47 14.33 -3.88
CA SER A 141 20.12 13.65 -5.14
C SER A 141 20.24 12.13 -5.02
N GLN A 142 21.34 11.65 -4.41
CA GLN A 142 21.56 10.22 -4.19
C GLN A 142 20.52 9.62 -3.22
N LYS A 143 20.07 10.37 -2.21
CA LYS A 143 18.99 9.92 -1.32
C LYS A 143 17.71 9.65 -2.09
N ILE A 144 17.31 10.59 -2.94
CA ILE A 144 16.07 10.49 -3.73
C ILE A 144 16.21 9.37 -4.76
N ILE A 145 17.27 9.39 -5.57
CA ILE A 145 17.51 8.38 -6.62
C ILE A 145 17.62 6.99 -6.01
N GLY A 146 18.39 6.83 -4.93
CA GLY A 146 18.54 5.57 -4.22
C GLY A 146 17.22 5.05 -3.66
N THR A 147 16.39 5.92 -3.07
CA THR A 147 15.05 5.54 -2.58
C THR A 147 14.17 5.05 -3.73
N VAL A 148 14.14 5.77 -4.87
CA VAL A 148 13.33 5.38 -6.04
C VAL A 148 13.80 4.05 -6.62
N VAL A 149 15.12 3.86 -6.79
CA VAL A 149 15.68 2.61 -7.31
C VAL A 149 15.36 1.42 -6.39
N LEU A 150 15.42 1.61 -5.07
CA LEU A 150 15.05 0.58 -4.10
C LEU A 150 13.55 0.23 -4.12
N ILE A 151 12.67 1.23 -4.30
CA ILE A 151 11.23 0.98 -4.45
C ILE A 151 10.99 0.12 -5.69
N LEU A 152 11.62 0.47 -6.81
CA LEU A 152 11.46 -0.28 -8.07
C LEU A 152 12.02 -1.70 -7.95
N SER A 153 13.20 -1.87 -7.35
CA SER A 153 13.83 -3.19 -7.20
C SER A 153 13.04 -4.08 -6.25
N PHE A 154 12.63 -3.60 -5.07
CA PHE A 154 11.83 -4.39 -4.14
C PHE A 154 10.45 -4.71 -4.69
N SER A 155 9.81 -3.78 -5.42
CA SER A 155 8.53 -4.05 -6.07
C SER A 155 8.67 -5.12 -7.16
N PHE A 156 9.73 -5.05 -7.98
CA PHE A 156 10.01 -6.07 -9.00
C PHE A 156 10.27 -7.45 -8.40
N ILE A 157 11.08 -7.51 -7.34
CA ILE A 157 11.31 -8.76 -6.58
C ILE A 157 10.00 -9.31 -6.04
N MET A 158 9.15 -8.45 -5.46
CA MET A 158 7.88 -8.86 -4.90
C MET A 158 6.92 -9.41 -5.96
N ILE A 159 6.81 -8.76 -7.12
CA ILE A 159 5.99 -9.25 -8.24
C ILE A 159 6.51 -10.59 -8.75
N THR A 160 7.84 -10.73 -8.86
CA THR A 160 8.47 -12.00 -9.28
C THR A 160 8.20 -13.11 -8.27
N PHE A 161 8.35 -12.82 -6.98
CA PHE A 161 8.04 -13.75 -5.91
C PHE A 161 6.57 -14.17 -5.94
N ALA A 162 5.65 -13.21 -6.05
CA ALA A 162 4.22 -13.47 -6.15
C ALA A 162 3.89 -14.39 -7.34
N GLU A 163 4.45 -14.11 -8.51
CA GLU A 163 4.21 -14.93 -9.69
C GLU A 163 4.73 -16.37 -9.52
N ILE A 164 5.90 -16.53 -8.91
CA ILE A 164 6.46 -17.86 -8.63
C ILE A 164 5.60 -18.59 -7.59
N PHE A 165 5.27 -17.92 -6.48
CA PHE A 165 4.49 -18.47 -5.38
C PHE A 165 3.11 -18.95 -5.86
N ASN A 166 2.45 -18.15 -6.70
CA ASN A 166 1.16 -18.50 -7.30
C ASN A 166 1.20 -19.69 -8.26
N LYS A 167 2.39 -20.15 -8.70
CA LYS A 167 2.51 -21.39 -9.51
C LYS A 167 2.52 -22.66 -8.64
N PHE A 168 2.71 -22.52 -7.33
CA PHE A 168 2.82 -23.64 -6.38
C PHE A 168 1.57 -23.86 -5.53
N ILE A 169 0.57 -22.98 -5.66
CA ILE A 169 -0.74 -23.06 -5.00
C ILE A 169 -1.80 -23.22 -6.09
#